data_AF-A0A162N9L2-F1
#
_entry.id   AF-A0A162N9L2-F1
#
_cell.length_a   1.000
_cell.length_b   1.000
_cell.length_c   1.000
_cell.angle_alpha   90.00
_cell.angle_beta   90.00
_cell.angle_gamma   90.00
#
_symmetry.space_group_name_H-M   'P 1'
#
loop_
_entity.id
_entity.type
_entity.pdbx_description
1 polymer ?
#
loop_
_entity_poly.entity_id
_entity_poly.type
_entity_poly.pdbx_seq_one_letter_code
_entity_poly.pdbx_strand_id
1 'polypeptide(L)'
;MAKGKAKQEKKEIAKTNKAQKNESRKLKRSRNPGLYEDGFGDLNAQLRTLQLCTKDIAGDGNCLFRALSDQYYGSDRKHKEIRQEVCRYMCDHEDDFKYFVEDDRSFKDHVRCMESNGTYGGNMELVAFARLFNVNIKVYQPGLIDYLM
;
A
#
# COMPACT_ATOMS: atom_id res chain seq x y z
N MET A 1 38.27 11.61 2.03
CA MET A 1 37.37 12.39 1.14
C MET A 1 35.94 11.83 1.15
N ALA A 2 35.21 11.86 2.29
CA ALA A 2 33.96 11.09 2.44
C ALA A 2 32.72 11.89 2.92
N LYS A 3 32.80 13.23 3.03
CA LYS A 3 31.71 14.06 3.59
C LYS A 3 30.74 14.66 2.55
N GLY A 4 30.99 14.48 1.25
CA GLY A 4 30.20 15.07 0.16
C GLY A 4 28.95 14.28 -0.25
N LYS A 5 29.06 12.95 -0.38
CA LYS A 5 28.00 12.09 -0.94
C LYS A 5 26.75 12.02 -0.05
N ALA A 6 26.93 11.91 1.28
CA ALA A 6 25.81 11.84 2.24
C ALA A 6 24.96 13.13 2.33
N LYS A 7 25.50 14.28 1.90
CA LYS A 7 24.78 15.57 1.91
C LYS A 7 23.91 15.75 0.66
N GLN A 8 24.29 15.11 -0.45
CA GLN A 8 23.52 15.07 -1.70
C GLN A 8 22.35 14.11 -1.60
N GLU A 9 22.57 12.91 -1.07
CA GLU A 9 21.53 11.87 -0.89
C GLU A 9 20.41 12.33 0.07
N LYS A 10 20.77 12.99 1.19
CA LYS A 10 19.79 13.61 2.10
C LYS A 10 18.96 14.73 1.45
N LYS A 11 19.52 15.45 0.48
CA LYS A 11 18.82 16.51 -0.27
C LYS A 11 17.84 15.94 -1.29
N GLU A 12 18.19 14.82 -1.93
CA GLU A 12 17.29 14.15 -2.87
C GLU A 12 16.12 13.47 -2.16
N ILE A 13 16.38 12.75 -1.07
CA ILE A 13 15.31 12.14 -0.25
C ILE A 13 14.33 13.20 0.28
N ALA A 14 14.84 14.36 0.71
CA ALA A 14 13.99 15.47 1.15
C ALA A 14 13.16 16.08 0.01
N LYS A 15 13.67 16.11 -1.23
CA LYS A 15 12.92 16.56 -2.41
C LYS A 15 11.83 15.56 -2.78
N THR A 16 12.13 14.26 -2.79
CA THR A 16 11.16 13.21 -3.11
C THR A 16 10.04 13.16 -2.08
N ASN A 17 10.36 13.25 -0.78
CA ASN A 17 9.35 13.33 0.28
C ASN A 17 8.46 14.58 0.16
N LYS A 18 9.01 15.70 -0.29
CA LYS A 18 8.25 16.94 -0.52
C LYS A 18 7.37 16.85 -1.75
N ALA A 19 7.83 16.18 -2.81
CA ALA A 19 7.05 15.90 -4.02
C ALA A 19 5.86 14.96 -3.70
N GLN A 20 6.12 13.83 -3.02
CA GLN A 20 5.08 12.88 -2.59
C GLN A 20 4.05 13.52 -1.64
N LYS A 21 4.49 14.40 -0.73
CA LYS A 21 3.58 15.14 0.17
C LYS A 21 2.72 16.16 -0.58
N ASN A 22 3.25 16.77 -1.64
CA ASN A 22 2.51 17.72 -2.48
C ASN A 22 1.52 17.02 -3.42
N GLU A 23 1.92 15.90 -4.02
CA GLU A 23 1.04 14.97 -4.76
C GLU A 23 -0.12 14.51 -3.88
N SER A 24 0.17 14.04 -2.66
CA SER A 24 -0.85 13.62 -1.69
C SER A 24 -1.81 14.76 -1.32
N ARG A 25 -1.33 16.00 -1.23
CA ARG A 25 -2.14 17.20 -0.95
C ARG A 25 -2.98 17.62 -2.16
N LYS A 26 -2.44 17.50 -3.38
CA LYS A 26 -3.19 17.71 -4.63
C LYS A 26 -4.30 16.67 -4.77
N LEU A 27 -4.00 15.39 -4.54
CA LEU A 27 -4.99 14.31 -4.57
C LEU A 27 -6.09 14.53 -3.52
N LYS A 28 -5.75 14.95 -2.30
CA LYS A 28 -6.73 15.30 -1.26
C LYS A 28 -7.60 16.52 -1.61
N ARG A 29 -7.04 17.54 -2.29
CA ARG A 29 -7.79 18.73 -2.76
C ARG A 29 -8.63 18.47 -4.01
N SER A 30 -8.27 17.44 -4.80
CA SER A 30 -9.01 16.98 -5.98
C SER A 30 -10.14 16.00 -5.64
N ARG A 31 -10.28 15.59 -4.37
CA ARG A 31 -11.41 14.75 -3.93
C ARG A 31 -12.67 15.60 -3.96
N ASN A 32 -13.37 15.56 -5.08
CA ASN A 32 -14.76 15.94 -5.17
C ASN A 32 -15.57 14.79 -4.52
N PRO A 33 -16.18 14.96 -3.34
CA PRO A 33 -16.88 13.88 -2.66
C PRO A 33 -18.05 13.32 -3.47
N GLY A 34 -18.60 14.12 -4.39
CA GLY A 34 -19.76 13.78 -5.21
C GLY A 34 -19.47 13.02 -6.51
N LEU A 35 -18.24 12.59 -6.80
CA LEU A 35 -17.96 11.84 -8.04
C LEU A 35 -18.20 10.32 -7.93
N TYR A 36 -18.42 9.81 -6.72
CA TYR A 36 -18.61 8.38 -6.43
C TYR A 36 -20.01 8.02 -5.95
N GLU A 37 -20.95 8.98 -5.93
CA GLU A 37 -22.25 8.83 -5.26
C GLU A 37 -23.37 8.21 -6.10
N ASP A 38 -23.15 7.76 -7.35
CA ASP A 38 -24.30 7.29 -8.16
C ASP A 38 -24.00 6.17 -9.17
N GLY A 39 -23.31 5.09 -8.79
CA GLY A 39 -23.19 3.97 -9.73
C GLY A 39 -22.60 2.63 -9.27
N PHE A 40 -21.94 2.56 -8.11
CA PHE A 40 -21.24 1.33 -7.70
C PHE A 40 -21.94 0.53 -6.58
N GLY A 41 -23.11 0.99 -6.12
CA GLY A 41 -23.85 0.37 -5.02
C GLY A 41 -23.15 0.54 -3.65
N ASP A 42 -23.90 0.27 -2.58
CA ASP A 42 -23.34 0.25 -1.22
C ASP A 42 -22.46 -1.00 -1.05
N LEU A 43 -21.14 -0.81 -0.93
CA LEU A 43 -20.19 -1.89 -0.66
C LEU A 43 -20.58 -2.72 0.56
N ASN A 44 -21.13 -2.09 1.61
CA ASN A 44 -21.56 -2.82 2.80
C ASN A 44 -22.81 -3.66 2.54
N ALA A 45 -23.69 -3.25 1.62
CA ALA A 45 -24.80 -4.07 1.19
C ALA A 45 -24.31 -5.27 0.36
N GLN A 46 -23.38 -5.04 -0.57
CA GLN A 46 -22.78 -6.11 -1.37
C GLN A 46 -22.00 -7.12 -0.52
N LEU A 47 -21.20 -6.68 0.46
CA LEU A 47 -20.46 -7.58 1.35
C LEU A 47 -21.38 -8.41 2.25
N ARG A 48 -22.55 -7.87 2.63
CA ARG A 48 -23.53 -8.60 3.44
C ARG A 48 -24.10 -9.83 2.74
N THR A 49 -24.22 -9.82 1.41
CA THR A 49 -24.67 -11.01 0.64
C THR A 49 -23.67 -12.16 0.76
N LEU A 50 -22.39 -11.83 0.94
CA LEU A 50 -21.28 -12.77 1.17
C LEU A 50 -21.04 -13.09 2.65
N GLN A 51 -21.91 -12.62 3.55
CA GLN A 51 -21.74 -12.71 5.01
C GLN A 51 -20.44 -12.04 5.52
N LEU A 52 -19.99 -11.00 4.82
CA LEU A 52 -18.82 -10.19 5.19
C LEU A 52 -19.25 -8.83 5.73
N CYS A 53 -18.37 -8.21 6.50
CA CYS A 53 -18.50 -6.83 6.96
C CYS A 53 -17.18 -6.07 6.80
N THR A 54 -17.27 -4.74 6.74
CA THR A 54 -16.09 -3.88 6.77
C THR A 54 -15.69 -3.59 8.21
N LYS A 55 -14.39 -3.40 8.43
CA LYS A 55 -13.84 -2.89 9.67
C LYS A 55 -13.00 -1.66 9.35
N ASP A 56 -13.26 -0.57 10.07
CA ASP A 56 -12.56 0.68 9.86
C ASP A 56 -11.08 0.54 10.24
N ILE A 57 -10.22 0.91 9.30
CA ILE A 57 -8.78 1.03 9.48
C ILE A 57 -8.39 2.50 9.28
N ALA A 58 -7.41 2.95 10.05
CA ALA A 58 -6.90 4.32 9.93
C ALA A 58 -6.47 4.63 8.48
N GLY A 59 -7.02 5.70 7.90
CA GLY A 59 -6.70 6.20 6.55
C GLY A 59 -5.36 6.93 6.44
N ASP A 60 -4.30 6.34 7.02
CA ASP A 60 -2.92 6.80 6.90
C ASP A 60 -2.17 6.00 5.83
N GLY A 61 -0.92 6.34 5.56
CA GLY A 61 -0.10 5.59 4.61
C GLY A 61 0.35 4.20 5.10
N ASN A 62 -0.18 3.72 6.24
CA ASN A 62 0.01 2.35 6.71
C ASN A 62 -1.26 1.50 6.55
N CYS A 63 -2.33 2.06 5.99
CA CYS A 63 -3.64 1.41 5.91
C CYS A 63 -3.57 -0.02 5.34
N LEU A 64 -2.78 -0.25 4.28
CA LEU A 64 -2.60 -1.58 3.70
C LEU A 64 -2.06 -2.59 4.72
N PHE A 65 -0.93 -2.27 5.35
CA PHE A 65 -0.29 -3.15 6.34
C PHE A 65 -1.11 -3.28 7.62
N ARG A 66 -1.88 -2.25 8.00
CA ARG A 66 -2.84 -2.32 9.11
C ARG A 66 -3.98 -3.29 8.79
N ALA A 67 -4.56 -3.23 7.59
CA ALA A 67 -5.58 -4.16 7.14
C ALA A 67 -5.05 -5.60 7.09
N LEU A 68 -3.85 -5.80 6.55
CA LEU A 68 -3.18 -7.12 6.54
C LEU A 68 -2.93 -7.64 7.96
N SER A 69 -2.41 -6.78 8.85
CA SER A 69 -2.21 -7.13 10.26
C SER A 69 -3.53 -7.51 10.94
N ASP A 70 -4.59 -6.77 10.67
CA ASP A 70 -5.90 -7.04 11.25
C ASP A 70 -6.47 -8.38 10.78
N GLN A 71 -6.41 -8.65 9.47
CA GLN A 71 -6.91 -9.90 8.89
C GLN A 71 -6.10 -11.13 9.32
N TYR A 72 -4.78 -10.98 9.48
CA TYR A 72 -3.90 -12.10 9.81
C TYR A 72 -3.73 -12.33 11.32
N TYR A 73 -3.64 -11.27 12.12
CA TYR A 73 -3.37 -11.34 13.57
C TYR A 73 -4.57 -10.91 14.43
N GLY A 74 -5.69 -10.50 13.85
CA GLY A 74 -6.87 -9.99 14.57
C GLY A 74 -6.69 -8.58 15.14
N SER A 75 -5.59 -7.89 14.85
CA SER A 75 -5.37 -6.48 15.25
C SER A 75 -4.39 -5.77 14.31
N ASP A 76 -4.48 -4.46 14.19
CA ASP A 76 -3.62 -3.66 13.32
C ASP A 76 -2.21 -3.36 13.90
N ARG A 77 -1.91 -3.87 15.09
CA ARG A 77 -0.72 -3.50 15.89
C ARG A 77 0.60 -3.93 15.27
N LYS A 78 0.59 -4.98 14.45
CA LYS A 78 1.80 -5.54 13.81
C LYS A 78 2.09 -4.95 12.43
N HIS A 79 1.39 -3.90 12.01
CA HIS A 79 1.56 -3.29 10.68
C HIS A 79 3.02 -2.91 10.33
N LYS A 80 3.84 -2.52 11.32
CA LYS A 80 5.26 -2.18 11.10
C LYS A 80 6.14 -3.40 10.86
N GLU A 81 5.90 -4.46 11.63
CA GLU A 81 6.59 -5.75 11.51
C GLU A 81 6.31 -6.34 10.13
N ILE A 82 5.02 -6.40 9.75
CA ILE A 82 4.60 -6.87 8.42
C ILE A 82 5.25 -6.04 7.31
N ARG A 83 5.28 -4.70 7.42
CA ARG A 83 5.94 -3.85 6.42
C ARG A 83 7.40 -4.24 6.23
N GLN A 84 8.13 -4.46 7.32
CA GLN A 84 9.55 -4.83 7.28
C GLN A 84 9.75 -6.22 6.66
N GLU A 85 8.93 -7.19 7.05
CA GLU A 85 9.02 -8.56 6.51
C GLU A 85 8.67 -8.61 5.03
N VAL A 86 7.64 -7.88 4.60
CA VAL A 86 7.26 -7.75 3.18
C VAL A 86 8.38 -7.10 2.36
N CYS A 87 8.99 -6.01 2.85
CA CYS A 87 10.11 -5.37 2.16
C CYS A 87 11.33 -6.31 2.07
N ARG A 88 11.64 -7.04 3.14
CA ARG A 88 12.71 -8.04 3.13
C ARG A 88 12.42 -9.15 2.13
N TYR A 89 11.20 -9.69 2.13
CA TYR A 89 10.80 -10.72 1.19
C TYR A 89 10.96 -10.26 -0.26
N MET A 90 10.55 -9.03 -0.57
CA MET A 90 10.75 -8.46 -1.91
C MET A 90 12.24 -8.35 -2.28
N CYS A 91 13.10 -7.90 -1.37
CA CYS A 91 14.55 -7.86 -1.59
C CYS A 91 15.13 -9.26 -1.87
N ASP A 92 14.71 -10.26 -1.11
CA ASP A 92 15.20 -11.64 -1.25
C ASP A 92 14.73 -12.30 -2.55
N HIS A 93 13.69 -11.75 -3.19
CA HIS A 93 13.07 -12.26 -4.42
C HIS A 93 13.04 -11.17 -5.52
N GLU A 94 14.08 -10.33 -5.62
CA GLU A 94 14.13 -9.17 -6.52
C GLU A 94 13.67 -9.48 -7.95
N ASP A 95 14.06 -10.63 -8.51
CA ASP A 95 13.72 -11.03 -9.88
C ASP A 95 12.22 -11.18 -10.14
N ASP A 96 11.43 -11.47 -9.10
CA ASP A 96 9.97 -11.58 -9.19
C ASP A 96 9.28 -10.22 -9.21
N PHE A 97 9.94 -9.17 -8.69
CA PHE A 97 9.31 -7.89 -8.39
C PHE A 97 9.87 -6.72 -9.22
N LYS A 98 11.14 -6.79 -9.64
CA LYS A 98 11.85 -5.66 -10.26
C LYS A 98 11.20 -5.12 -11.54
N TYR A 99 10.46 -5.95 -12.27
CA TYR A 99 9.78 -5.56 -13.50
C TYR A 99 8.43 -4.85 -13.28
N PHE A 100 7.94 -4.80 -12.04
CA PHE A 100 6.68 -4.14 -11.68
C PHE A 100 6.87 -2.75 -11.07
N VAL A 101 8.11 -2.30 -10.92
CA VAL A 101 8.44 -0.95 -10.45
C VAL A 101 8.29 0.04 -11.60
N GLU A 102 7.84 1.25 -11.30
CA GLU A 102 7.72 2.36 -12.27
C GLU A 102 9.07 2.65 -12.95
N ASP A 103 9.06 2.92 -14.26
CA ASP A 103 10.27 3.08 -15.09
C ASP A 103 11.23 4.19 -14.61
N ASP A 104 10.75 5.15 -13.83
CA ASP A 104 11.53 6.26 -13.30
C ASP A 104 12.25 5.95 -11.97
N ARG A 105 12.07 4.74 -11.42
CA ARG A 105 12.63 4.34 -10.13
C ARG A 105 13.31 2.98 -10.19
N SER A 106 14.49 2.88 -9.55
CA SER A 106 15.12 1.57 -9.35
C SER A 106 14.36 0.72 -8.33
N PHE A 107 14.43 -0.61 -8.47
CA PHE A 107 13.83 -1.54 -7.50
C PHE A 107 14.31 -1.28 -6.06
N LYS A 108 15.61 -1.05 -5.87
CA LYS A 108 16.19 -0.75 -4.57
C LYS A 108 15.65 0.54 -3.96
N ASP A 109 15.46 1.57 -4.79
CA ASP A 109 14.84 2.82 -4.33
C ASP A 109 13.36 2.63 -3.96
N HIS A 110 12.64 1.78 -4.70
CA HIS A 110 11.26 1.42 -4.37
C HIS A 110 11.18 0.76 -3.00
N VAL A 111 11.95 -0.31 -2.76
CA VAL A 111 11.92 -1.01 -1.47
C VAL A 111 12.35 -0.09 -0.32
N ARG A 112 13.40 0.72 -0.50
CA ARG A 112 13.82 1.70 0.51
C ARG A 112 12.73 2.71 0.84
N CYS A 113 11.99 3.19 -0.16
CA CYS A 113 10.82 4.04 0.05
C CYS A 113 9.69 3.27 0.76
N MET A 114 9.45 2.01 0.40
CA MET A 114 8.40 1.18 0.99
C MET A 114 8.67 0.82 2.46
N GLU A 115 9.93 0.70 2.88
CA GLU A 115 10.29 0.50 4.28
C GLU A 115 9.94 1.70 5.16
N SER A 116 9.82 2.90 4.56
CA SER A 116 9.51 4.12 5.30
C SER A 116 8.07 4.10 5.83
N ASN A 117 7.91 4.40 7.13
CA ASN A 117 6.60 4.43 7.77
C ASN A 117 5.68 5.46 7.10
N GLY A 118 4.47 5.05 6.75
CA GLY A 118 3.49 5.90 6.08
C GLY A 118 3.63 5.97 4.56
N THR A 119 4.48 5.15 3.94
CA THR A 119 4.46 4.95 2.48
C THR A 119 3.30 4.03 2.10
N TYR A 120 2.43 4.47 1.21
CA TYR A 120 1.31 3.68 0.70
C TYR A 120 1.84 2.46 -0.06
N GLY A 121 1.40 1.26 0.33
CA GLY A 121 1.65 0.04 -0.43
C GLY A 121 0.62 -0.17 -1.55
N GLY A 122 0.92 -1.11 -2.44
CA GLY A 122 0.05 -1.49 -3.55
C GLY A 122 0.09 -2.99 -3.83
N ASN A 123 -0.07 -3.35 -5.11
CA ASN A 123 -0.20 -4.74 -5.54
C ASN A 123 1.07 -5.57 -5.29
N MET A 124 2.26 -4.97 -5.43
CA MET A 124 3.52 -5.68 -5.16
C MET A 124 3.60 -6.14 -3.70
N GLU A 125 3.26 -5.26 -2.75
CA GLU A 125 3.26 -5.58 -1.33
C GLU A 125 2.18 -6.61 -0.98
N LEU A 126 1.02 -6.58 -1.65
CA LEU A 126 -0.01 -7.62 -1.51
C LEU A 126 0.49 -8.99 -1.97
N VAL A 127 1.11 -9.08 -3.14
CA VAL A 127 1.65 -10.34 -3.68
C VAL A 127 2.78 -10.85 -2.80
N ALA A 128 3.68 -9.98 -2.37
CA ALA A 128 4.77 -10.33 -1.45
C ALA A 128 4.23 -10.85 -0.12
N PHE A 129 3.23 -10.19 0.47
CA PHE A 129 2.58 -10.66 1.69
C PHE A 129 1.91 -12.03 1.49
N ALA A 130 1.13 -12.20 0.42
CA ALA A 130 0.43 -13.45 0.12
C ALA A 130 1.41 -14.63 0.02
N ARG A 131 2.54 -14.44 -0.67
CA ARG A 131 3.58 -15.47 -0.80
C ARG A 131 4.34 -15.71 0.50
N LEU A 132 4.74 -14.65 1.20
CA LEU A 132 5.48 -14.75 2.46
C LEU A 132 4.69 -15.51 3.54
N PHE A 133 3.41 -15.17 3.71
CA PHE A 133 2.55 -15.77 4.74
C PHE A 133 1.78 -17.01 4.24
N ASN A 134 1.97 -17.39 2.98
CA ASN A 134 1.27 -18.50 2.33
C ASN A 134 -0.26 -18.42 2.46
N VAL A 135 -0.82 -17.26 2.11
CA VAL A 135 -2.26 -16.98 2.16
C VAL A 135 -2.77 -16.42 0.85
N ASN A 136 -4.08 -16.58 0.60
CA ASN A 136 -4.76 -15.92 -0.51
C ASN A 136 -5.37 -14.59 -0.05
N ILE A 137 -5.22 -13.56 -0.87
CA ILE A 137 -5.82 -12.24 -0.63
C ILE A 137 -6.97 -12.02 -1.60
N LYS A 138 -8.14 -11.66 -1.08
CA LYS A 138 -9.29 -11.20 -1.88
C LYS A 138 -9.47 -9.69 -1.66
N VAL A 139 -9.47 -8.94 -2.76
CA VAL A 139 -9.71 -7.49 -2.74
C VAL A 139 -11.13 -7.22 -3.21
N TYR A 140 -11.94 -6.63 -2.34
CA TYR A 140 -13.31 -6.24 -2.66
C TYR A 140 -13.35 -4.76 -3.00
N GLN A 141 -14.02 -4.41 -4.09
CA GLN A 141 -14.22 -3.04 -4.54
C GLN A 141 -15.69 -2.82 -4.89
N PRO A 142 -16.26 -1.63 -4.59
CA PRO A 142 -17.65 -1.32 -4.91
C PRO A 142 -17.97 -1.60 -6.39
N GLY A 143 -19.09 -2.26 -6.65
CA GLY A 143 -19.61 -2.57 -7.99
C GLY A 143 -18.83 -3.61 -8.80
N LEU A 144 -17.77 -4.20 -8.23
CA LEU A 144 -17.06 -5.36 -8.79
C LEU A 144 -17.49 -6.68 -8.12
N ILE A 145 -18.28 -6.61 -7.05
CA ILE A 145 -18.73 -7.79 -6.30
C ILE A 145 -19.87 -8.51 -7.03
N ASP A 146 -20.78 -7.76 -7.65
CA ASP A 146 -21.98 -8.33 -8.29
C ASP A 146 -21.66 -9.18 -9.53
N TYR A 147 -20.47 -9.04 -10.12
CA TYR A 147 -20.01 -9.83 -11.28
C TYR A 147 -19.35 -11.17 -10.91
N LEU A 148 -19.17 -11.45 -9.62
CA LEU A 148 -18.52 -12.66 -9.13
C LEU A 148 -19.51 -13.71 -8.59
N MET A 149 -20.81 -13.39 -8.59
CA MET A 149 -21.89 -14.33 -8.29
C MET A 149 -22.43 -14.99 -9.56
#